data_AF-A0A7W1KGJ0-F1
#
_entry.id   AF-A0A7W1KGJ0-F1
#
_cell.length_a   1.000
_cell.length_b   1.000
_cell.length_c   1.000
_cell.angle_alpha   90.00
_cell.angle_beta   90.00
_cell.angle_gamma   90.00
#
_symmetry.space_group_name_H-M   'P 1'
#
loop_
_entity.id
_entity.type
_entity.pdbx_description
1 polymer ?
#
loop_
_entity_poly.entity_id
_entity_poly.type
_entity_poly.pdbx_seq_one_letter_code
_entity_poly.pdbx_strand_id
1 'polypeptide(L)'
;MNPNNDITPPQTPTSPGLPQGQSSYPSQQPTVQDQNEDKVFSSANTAMPSYSESRRDGWRSITSTLLLFLLAPVIALAIAAFVVQSYQVDGESMETTLQHQDRLIVNKLSRTWARITNNDYIPRRGEIIIFNQPSSNDSNFAQDRQLIKRVIALPGERIVIRDGKITIYNEQSPAGFNPDDSSSYKLSERYTSENVDQTIPDGEVFVCGDNRQNSEDSRWFGPVPSELIVGKLVLRILPFDKLKTY
;
A
#
# COMPACT_ATOMS: atom_id res chain seq x y z
N MET A 1 -16.37 55.15 -3.89
CA MET A 1 -15.92 56.26 -4.76
C MET A 1 -14.60 56.81 -4.23
N ASN A 2 -13.69 57.12 -5.16
CA ASN A 2 -12.34 57.73 -5.05
C ASN A 2 -11.11 56.83 -4.74
N PRO A 3 -9.92 57.13 -5.33
CA PRO A 3 -9.23 56.23 -6.27
C PRO A 3 -7.67 56.25 -6.14
N ASN A 4 -6.97 55.63 -7.10
CA ASN A 4 -5.53 55.80 -7.51
C ASN A 4 -4.45 55.49 -6.45
N ASN A 5 -3.25 55.01 -6.73
CA ASN A 5 -2.47 54.41 -7.83
C ASN A 5 -1.35 53.67 -7.03
N ASP A 6 -0.68 52.62 -7.48
CA ASP A 6 0.39 52.70 -8.47
C ASP A 6 0.98 51.28 -8.64
N ILE A 7 1.36 50.95 -9.86
CA ILE A 7 1.81 49.61 -10.28
C ILE A 7 3.33 49.70 -10.50
N THR A 8 4.11 48.94 -9.72
CA THR A 8 5.53 48.66 -10.02
C THR A 8 5.76 47.15 -10.16
N PRO A 9 6.39 46.66 -11.24
CA PRO A 9 6.65 45.24 -11.44
C PRO A 9 7.86 44.74 -10.64
N PRO A 10 7.89 43.45 -10.22
CA PRO A 10 9.02 42.87 -9.51
C PRO A 10 10.18 42.52 -10.46
N GLN A 11 11.40 42.86 -10.04
CA GLN A 11 12.65 42.56 -10.73
C GLN A 11 13.06 41.08 -10.55
N THR A 12 13.59 40.51 -11.62
CA THR A 12 14.12 39.14 -11.71
C THR A 12 15.55 39.08 -11.13
N PRO A 13 15.88 38.14 -10.22
CA PRO A 13 17.27 37.90 -9.86
C PRO A 13 17.97 37.02 -10.90
N THR A 14 19.09 37.55 -11.38
CA THR A 14 20.09 37.01 -12.30
C THR A 14 20.81 35.75 -11.80
N SER A 15 21.06 34.84 -12.74
CA SER A 15 21.80 33.58 -12.59
C SER A 15 23.31 33.80 -12.40
N PRO A 16 24.00 33.08 -11.49
CA PRO A 16 25.46 33.10 -11.40
C PRO A 16 26.13 32.18 -12.44
N GLY A 17 27.27 32.63 -12.95
CA GLY A 17 28.00 32.05 -14.09
C GLY A 17 28.82 30.80 -13.81
N LEU A 18 29.06 30.06 -14.88
CA LEU A 18 29.97 28.91 -15.00
C LEU A 18 31.42 29.37 -15.18
N PRO A 19 32.42 28.76 -14.52
CA PRO A 19 33.82 28.94 -14.86
C PRO A 19 34.24 28.00 -16.01
N GLN A 20 34.93 28.58 -17.00
CA GLN A 20 35.61 27.87 -18.08
C GLN A 20 36.88 27.18 -17.57
N GLY A 21 37.06 25.92 -17.96
CA GLY A 21 38.32 25.18 -17.81
C GLY A 21 38.77 24.64 -19.16
N GLN A 22 39.82 25.23 -19.71
CA GLN A 22 40.55 24.75 -20.88
C GLN A 22 41.50 23.63 -20.46
N SER A 23 41.55 22.53 -21.23
CA SER A 23 42.75 21.69 -21.27
C SER A 23 42.92 21.10 -22.66
N SER A 24 44.07 21.44 -23.22
CA SER A 24 44.57 21.21 -24.57
C SER A 24 45.24 19.85 -24.70
N TYR A 25 44.92 19.13 -25.78
CA TYR A 25 45.67 17.96 -26.25
C TYR A 25 47.04 18.36 -26.79
N PRO A 26 48.10 17.58 -26.54
CA PRO A 26 49.28 17.59 -27.40
C PRO A 26 49.27 16.40 -28.36
N SER A 27 49.29 16.73 -29.65
CA SER A 27 49.64 15.88 -30.77
C SER A 27 51.15 15.64 -30.78
N GLN A 28 51.58 14.39 -30.94
CA GLN A 28 52.89 14.09 -31.52
C GLN A 28 52.78 12.92 -32.50
N GLN A 29 53.24 13.19 -33.70
CA GLN A 29 53.40 12.27 -34.82
C GLN A 29 54.89 12.25 -35.13
N PRO A 30 55.50 11.09 -35.43
CA PRO A 30 56.69 11.08 -36.25
C PRO A 30 56.45 10.44 -37.63
N THR A 31 57.21 11.01 -38.53
CA THR A 31 57.35 10.88 -39.98
C THR A 31 57.85 9.51 -40.44
N VAL A 32 57.54 9.20 -41.70
CA VAL A 32 57.85 8.00 -42.49
C VAL A 32 59.29 8.01 -43.04
N GLN A 33 59.98 6.85 -43.05
CA GLN A 33 60.99 6.42 -44.04
C GLN A 33 60.89 4.87 -44.12
N ASP A 34 60.21 4.31 -45.12
CA ASP A 34 60.72 3.83 -46.42
C ASP A 34 61.88 2.80 -46.33
N GLN A 35 61.60 1.56 -46.78
CA GLN A 35 62.35 0.81 -47.81
C GLN A 35 62.30 -0.73 -47.65
N ASN A 36 61.85 -1.37 -48.73
CA ASN A 36 62.28 -2.66 -49.28
C ASN A 36 61.79 -3.99 -48.66
N GLU A 37 60.86 -4.58 -49.39
CA GLU A 37 60.92 -5.92 -50.03
C GLU A 37 61.47 -7.14 -49.27
N ASP A 38 60.63 -8.18 -49.32
CA ASP A 38 60.97 -9.59 -49.46
C ASP A 38 61.78 -10.28 -48.36
N LYS A 39 61.08 -11.06 -47.51
CA LYS A 39 61.35 -12.50 -47.33
C LYS A 39 60.40 -13.18 -46.33
N VAL A 40 59.74 -14.22 -46.84
CA VAL A 40 59.76 -15.60 -46.32
C VAL A 40 59.32 -15.84 -44.87
N PHE A 41 58.22 -16.59 -44.75
CA PHE A 41 57.82 -17.50 -43.65
C PHE A 41 58.77 -17.58 -42.44
N SER A 42 58.27 -17.14 -41.27
CA SER A 42 58.68 -17.72 -40.00
C SER A 42 57.53 -17.67 -39.01
N SER A 43 56.98 -18.84 -38.72
CA SER A 43 56.11 -19.16 -37.60
C SER A 43 56.59 -18.53 -36.29
N ALA A 44 55.83 -17.59 -35.75
CA ALA A 44 55.97 -17.10 -34.39
C ALA A 44 54.62 -17.19 -33.68
N ASN A 45 54.57 -18.14 -32.73
CA ASN A 45 53.46 -18.38 -31.82
C ASN A 45 52.97 -17.07 -31.18
N THR A 46 51.81 -16.58 -31.61
CA THR A 46 51.01 -15.69 -30.77
C THR A 46 50.07 -16.58 -29.98
N ALA A 47 50.46 -16.92 -28.76
CA ALA A 47 49.57 -17.55 -27.81
C ALA A 47 48.40 -16.58 -27.57
N MET A 48 47.21 -16.95 -28.05
CA MET A 48 45.97 -16.32 -27.62
C MET A 48 45.86 -16.50 -26.10
N PRO A 49 45.37 -15.50 -25.34
CA PRO A 49 45.00 -15.74 -23.96
C PRO A 49 43.88 -16.78 -23.97
N SER A 50 44.19 -17.98 -23.50
CA SER A 50 43.17 -18.97 -23.18
C SER A 50 42.37 -18.38 -22.03
N TYR A 51 41.17 -17.87 -22.33
CA TYR A 51 40.15 -17.77 -21.31
C TYR A 51 39.84 -19.20 -20.88
N SER A 52 40.51 -19.66 -19.83
CA SER A 52 40.14 -20.89 -19.15
C SER A 52 38.73 -20.66 -18.61
N GLU A 53 37.72 -21.16 -19.31
CA GLU A 53 36.41 -21.33 -18.70
C GLU A 53 36.61 -22.21 -17.46
N SER A 54 36.37 -21.62 -16.30
CA SER A 54 36.37 -22.32 -15.02
C SER A 54 35.29 -23.40 -15.06
N ARG A 55 35.68 -24.62 -15.42
CA ARG A 55 34.85 -25.84 -15.31
C ARG A 55 34.63 -26.27 -13.84
N ARG A 56 34.26 -25.32 -12.97
CA ARG A 56 33.66 -25.57 -11.65
C ARG A 56 32.26 -24.96 -11.53
N ASP A 57 31.73 -24.40 -12.62
CA ASP A 57 30.48 -23.62 -12.60
C ASP A 57 29.23 -24.40 -13.06
N GLY A 58 29.38 -25.58 -13.70
CA GLY A 58 28.23 -26.38 -14.15
C GLY A 58 27.37 -26.94 -13.01
N TRP A 59 28.00 -27.50 -11.97
CA TRP A 59 27.27 -28.06 -10.82
C TRP A 59 26.71 -26.96 -9.91
N ARG A 60 27.43 -25.84 -9.76
CA ARG A 60 26.93 -24.65 -9.04
C ARG A 60 25.73 -24.03 -9.76
N SER A 61 25.75 -23.94 -11.09
CA SER A 61 24.65 -23.44 -11.90
C SER A 61 23.40 -24.32 -11.80
N ILE A 62 23.56 -25.65 -11.86
CA ILE A 62 22.43 -26.58 -11.68
C ILE A 62 21.85 -26.48 -10.27
N THR A 63 22.69 -26.40 -9.23
CA THR A 63 22.21 -26.23 -7.85
C THR A 63 21.50 -24.90 -7.63
N SER A 64 21.99 -23.79 -8.21
CA SER A 64 21.33 -22.48 -8.12
C SER A 64 20.00 -22.45 -8.86
N THR A 65 19.94 -23.09 -10.03
CA THR A 65 18.70 -23.22 -10.82
C THR A 65 17.67 -24.05 -10.06
N LEU A 66 18.07 -25.19 -9.52
CA LEU A 66 17.20 -26.06 -8.73
C LEU A 66 16.73 -25.38 -7.44
N LEU A 67 17.63 -24.65 -6.76
CA LEU A 67 17.27 -23.84 -5.59
C LEU A 67 16.25 -22.76 -5.94
N LEU A 68 16.36 -22.08 -7.09
CA LEU A 68 15.38 -21.10 -7.53
C LEU A 68 14.01 -21.73 -7.77
N PHE A 69 13.95 -22.88 -8.46
CA PHE A 69 12.71 -23.60 -8.71
C PHE A 69 12.04 -24.12 -7.43
N LEU A 70 12.83 -24.43 -6.39
CA LEU A 70 12.30 -24.84 -5.08
C LEU A 70 11.89 -23.63 -4.23
N LEU A 71 12.68 -22.55 -4.24
CA LEU A 71 12.46 -21.38 -3.42
C LEU A 71 11.31 -20.51 -3.93
N ALA A 72 11.14 -20.39 -5.25
CA ALA A 72 10.05 -19.60 -5.84
C ALA A 72 8.64 -19.99 -5.34
N PRO A 73 8.21 -21.27 -5.37
CA PRO A 73 6.89 -21.65 -4.85
C PRO A 73 6.81 -21.48 -3.34
N VAL A 74 7.88 -21.71 -2.58
CA VAL A 74 7.90 -21.48 -1.12
C VAL A 74 7.67 -20.00 -0.81
N ILE A 75 8.36 -19.10 -1.53
CA ILE A 75 8.16 -17.65 -1.41
C ILE A 75 6.73 -17.27 -1.82
N ALA A 76 6.21 -17.82 -2.93
CA ALA A 76 4.85 -17.54 -3.38
C ALA A 76 3.80 -17.94 -2.33
N LEU A 77 3.94 -19.13 -1.72
CA LEU A 77 3.09 -19.60 -0.65
C LEU A 77 3.21 -18.72 0.61
N ALA A 78 4.42 -18.28 0.96
CA ALA A 78 4.62 -17.36 2.08
C ALA A 78 3.95 -16.00 1.82
N ILE A 79 4.06 -15.46 0.61
CA ILE A 79 3.38 -14.21 0.22
C ILE A 79 1.85 -14.38 0.31
N ALA A 80 1.31 -15.47 -0.23
CA ALA A 80 -0.13 -15.76 -0.18
C ALA A 80 -0.64 -16.00 1.26
N ALA A 81 0.17 -16.59 2.12
CA ALA A 81 -0.21 -16.84 3.51
C ALA A 81 -0.16 -15.56 4.37
N PHE A 82 0.90 -14.76 4.22
CA PHE A 82 1.26 -13.72 5.21
C PHE A 82 1.13 -12.28 4.71
N VAL A 83 1.17 -12.04 3.40
CA VAL A 83 1.29 -10.67 2.85
C VAL A 83 -0.01 -10.23 2.20
N VAL A 84 -0.59 -11.06 1.34
CA VAL A 84 -1.70 -10.67 0.49
C VAL A 84 -2.74 -11.78 0.36
N GLN A 85 -4.01 -11.39 0.34
CA GLN A 85 -5.12 -12.32 0.11
C GLN A 85 -6.17 -11.70 -0.81
N SER A 86 -6.70 -12.51 -1.72
CA SER A 86 -7.79 -12.10 -2.61
C SER A 86 -9.13 -12.42 -1.95
N TYR A 87 -10.07 -11.48 -2.05
CA TYR A 87 -11.43 -11.61 -1.57
C TYR A 87 -12.44 -11.29 -2.67
N GLN A 88 -13.67 -11.77 -2.49
CA GLN A 88 -14.82 -11.36 -3.28
C GLN A 88 -15.84 -10.75 -2.33
N VAL A 89 -16.40 -9.61 -2.71
CA VAL A 89 -17.44 -8.95 -1.92
C VAL A 89 -18.75 -9.72 -2.05
N ASP A 90 -19.36 -9.99 -0.90
CA ASP A 90 -20.70 -10.53 -0.80
C ASP A 90 -21.60 -9.56 0.00
N GLY A 91 -22.82 -9.32 -0.49
CA GLY A 91 -23.75 -8.32 0.02
C GLY A 91 -23.49 -6.86 -0.38
N GLU A 92 -24.34 -5.97 0.16
CA GLU A 92 -24.48 -4.56 -0.26
C GLU A 92 -24.02 -3.55 0.80
N SER A 93 -23.54 -4.02 1.96
CA SER A 93 -23.24 -3.18 3.13
C SER A 93 -22.16 -2.11 2.90
N MET A 94 -21.37 -2.27 1.84
CA MET A 94 -20.31 -1.33 1.47
C MET A 94 -20.65 -0.50 0.22
N GLU A 95 -21.90 -0.55 -0.25
CA GLU A 95 -22.32 0.30 -1.36
C GLU A 95 -22.39 1.78 -0.97
N THR A 96 -22.09 2.72 -1.87
CA THR A 96 -21.69 2.54 -3.28
C THR A 96 -20.18 2.33 -3.47
N THR A 97 -19.39 2.21 -2.39
CA THR A 97 -17.93 2.09 -2.48
C THR A 97 -17.49 0.76 -3.08
N LEU A 98 -18.06 -0.34 -2.59
CA LEU A 98 -17.83 -1.71 -3.05
C LEU A 98 -19.16 -2.34 -3.43
N GLN A 99 -19.19 -2.98 -4.59
CA GLN A 99 -20.37 -3.66 -5.13
C GLN A 99 -20.25 -5.17 -4.94
N HIS A 100 -21.40 -5.84 -4.90
CA HIS A 100 -21.43 -7.29 -4.93
C HIS A 100 -20.62 -7.85 -6.10
N GLN A 101 -19.86 -8.94 -5.88
CA GLN A 101 -18.91 -9.55 -6.84
C GLN A 101 -17.60 -8.78 -7.10
N ASP A 102 -17.36 -7.62 -6.50
CA ASP A 102 -16.06 -6.95 -6.61
C ASP A 102 -14.93 -7.88 -6.11
N ARG A 103 -13.83 -7.95 -6.85
CA ARG A 103 -12.65 -8.73 -6.43
C ARG A 103 -11.62 -7.79 -5.83
N LEU A 104 -11.20 -8.14 -4.64
CA LEU A 104 -10.40 -7.30 -3.76
C LEU A 104 -9.06 -7.94 -3.46
N ILE A 105 -8.05 -7.11 -3.30
CA ILE A 105 -6.74 -7.47 -2.80
C ILE A 105 -6.56 -6.80 -1.43
N VAL A 106 -6.29 -7.64 -0.44
CA VAL A 106 -6.15 -7.25 0.95
C VAL A 106 -4.72 -7.44 1.41
N ASN A 107 -4.15 -6.40 2.00
CA ASN A 107 -2.83 -6.42 2.61
C ASN A 107 -2.94 -6.91 4.06
N LYS A 108 -2.22 -7.99 4.36
CA LYS A 108 -2.12 -8.63 5.68
C LYS A 108 -0.77 -8.38 6.34
N LEU A 109 0.17 -7.75 5.64
CA LEU A 109 1.55 -7.63 6.09
C LEU A 109 1.66 -6.87 7.41
N SER A 110 1.01 -5.71 7.53
CA SER A 110 1.04 -4.93 8.76
C SER A 110 0.48 -5.70 9.96
N ARG A 111 -0.67 -6.37 9.78
CA ARG A 111 -1.28 -7.22 10.81
C ARG A 111 -0.40 -8.41 11.17
N THR A 112 0.17 -9.07 10.17
CA THR A 112 1.03 -10.25 10.35
C THR A 112 2.32 -9.88 11.07
N TRP A 113 2.94 -8.77 10.67
CA TRP A 113 4.15 -8.26 11.32
C TRP A 113 3.89 -7.92 12.78
N ALA A 114 2.81 -7.17 13.05
CA ALA A 114 2.38 -6.86 14.41
C ALA A 114 2.21 -8.12 15.27
N ARG A 115 1.58 -9.17 14.71
CA ARG A 115 1.44 -10.48 15.37
C ARG A 115 2.79 -11.13 15.69
N ILE A 116 3.74 -11.08 14.76
CA ILE A 116 5.07 -11.69 14.93
C ILE A 116 5.91 -10.92 15.96
N THR A 117 5.80 -9.59 15.97
CA THR A 117 6.52 -8.73 16.90
C THR A 117 5.83 -8.52 18.24
N ASN A 118 4.66 -9.15 18.44
CA ASN A 118 3.81 -8.97 19.62
C ASN A 118 3.46 -7.49 19.91
N ASN A 119 3.21 -6.74 18.84
CA ASN A 119 2.78 -5.33 18.87
C ASN A 119 1.31 -5.22 18.45
N ASP A 120 0.65 -4.14 18.85
CA ASP A 120 -0.72 -3.86 18.45
C ASP A 120 -0.80 -3.44 16.97
N TYR A 121 -1.91 -3.80 16.32
CA TYR A 121 -2.22 -3.36 14.96
C TYR A 121 -3.54 -2.60 14.96
N ILE A 122 -3.47 -1.27 14.94
CA ILE A 122 -4.65 -0.42 14.81
C ILE A 122 -4.71 0.16 13.38
N PRO A 123 -5.76 -0.12 12.60
CA PRO A 123 -5.95 0.52 11.30
C PRO A 123 -6.25 2.01 11.45
N ARG A 124 -6.01 2.79 10.41
CA ARG A 124 -6.33 4.22 10.43
C ARG A 124 -7.81 4.45 10.16
N ARG A 125 -8.33 5.55 10.69
CA ARG A 125 -9.70 6.00 10.37
C ARG A 125 -9.88 6.14 8.87
N GLY A 126 -11.03 5.66 8.39
CA GLY A 126 -11.39 5.66 6.99
C GLY A 126 -10.82 4.50 6.20
N GLU A 127 -9.91 3.69 6.76
CA GLU A 127 -9.46 2.47 6.08
C GLU A 127 -10.58 1.43 6.05
N ILE A 128 -10.63 0.63 4.98
CA ILE A 128 -11.56 -0.47 4.84
C ILE A 128 -10.82 -1.75 5.22
N ILE A 129 -11.38 -2.49 6.17
CA ILE A 129 -10.74 -3.68 6.74
C ILE A 129 -11.65 -4.90 6.59
N ILE A 130 -11.01 -6.07 6.52
CA ILE A 130 -11.67 -7.36 6.68
C ILE A 130 -11.34 -7.89 8.07
N PHE A 131 -12.35 -8.37 8.79
CA PHE A 131 -12.20 -8.93 10.14
C PHE A 131 -13.17 -10.09 10.33
N ASN A 132 -12.85 -10.98 11.27
CA ASN A 132 -13.78 -12.02 11.71
C ASN A 132 -14.79 -11.39 12.68
N GLN A 133 -16.08 -11.62 12.46
CA GLN A 133 -17.14 -11.12 13.33
C GLN A 133 -16.94 -11.68 14.76
N PRO A 134 -16.94 -10.85 15.81
CA PRO A 134 -16.85 -11.34 17.17
C PRO A 134 -18.05 -12.25 17.47
N SER A 135 -17.80 -13.43 18.02
CA SER A 135 -18.85 -14.40 18.35
C SER A 135 -19.79 -13.79 19.39
N SER A 136 -21.06 -13.59 19.03
CA SER A 136 -22.10 -13.41 20.03
C SER A 136 -22.23 -14.69 20.86
N ASN A 137 -22.54 -14.59 22.15
CA ASN A 137 -22.69 -15.72 23.10
C ASN A 137 -23.81 -16.73 22.75
N ASP A 138 -24.38 -16.66 21.55
CA ASP A 138 -25.38 -17.59 21.04
C ASP A 138 -24.67 -18.73 20.30
N SER A 139 -24.50 -19.84 21.01
CA SER A 139 -23.73 -21.03 20.65
C SER A 139 -24.22 -21.76 19.38
N ASN A 140 -25.28 -21.27 18.72
CA ASN A 140 -25.80 -21.81 17.47
C ASN A 140 -25.37 -20.99 16.23
N PHE A 141 -24.71 -19.85 16.41
CA PHE A 141 -24.23 -18.97 15.34
C PHE A 141 -22.73 -18.65 15.45
N ALA A 142 -21.95 -19.54 16.05
CA ALA A 142 -20.49 -19.55 15.95
C ALA A 142 -20.08 -19.92 14.51
N GLN A 143 -20.25 -19.00 13.58
CA GLN A 143 -19.73 -19.13 12.23
C GLN A 143 -18.75 -18.01 12.01
N ASP A 144 -17.53 -18.39 11.61
CA ASP A 144 -16.40 -17.56 11.20
C ASP A 144 -16.75 -16.63 10.02
N ARG A 145 -17.72 -15.73 10.21
CA ARG A 145 -18.15 -14.79 9.18
C ARG A 145 -17.10 -13.70 9.10
N GLN A 146 -16.54 -13.53 7.90
CA GLN A 146 -15.67 -12.41 7.59
C GLN A 146 -16.51 -11.26 7.05
N LEU A 147 -16.38 -10.10 7.69
CA LEU A 147 -17.05 -8.88 7.30
C LEU A 147 -16.03 -7.88 6.77
N ILE A 148 -16.45 -7.10 5.79
CA ILE A 148 -15.72 -5.94 5.28
C ILE A 148 -16.46 -4.67 5.69
N LYS A 149 -15.77 -3.75 6.38
CA LYS A 149 -16.33 -2.49 6.89
C LYS A 149 -15.27 -1.39 6.90
N ARG A 150 -15.71 -0.14 7.04
CA ARG A 150 -14.85 1.03 7.20
C ARG A 150 -14.62 1.35 8.66
N VAL A 151 -13.38 1.67 9.02
CA VAL A 151 -13.01 2.14 10.37
C VAL A 151 -13.51 3.56 10.57
N ILE A 152 -14.38 3.74 11.56
CA ILE A 152 -15.04 5.01 11.87
C ILE A 152 -14.43 5.65 13.11
N ALA A 153 -14.27 4.91 14.22
CA ALA A 153 -13.66 5.40 15.46
C ALA A 153 -12.49 4.52 15.92
N LEU A 154 -11.51 5.14 16.57
CA LEU A 154 -10.26 4.53 17.01
C LEU A 154 -10.26 4.32 18.55
N PRO A 155 -9.33 3.51 19.09
CA PRO A 155 -9.19 3.34 20.53
C PRO A 155 -9.13 4.66 21.30
N GLY A 156 -9.82 4.72 22.44
CA GLY A 156 -9.86 5.89 23.33
C GLY A 156 -10.79 7.02 22.87
N GLU A 157 -11.34 6.96 21.67
CA GLU A 157 -12.27 7.98 21.18
C GLU A 157 -13.69 7.72 21.66
N ARG A 158 -14.48 8.79 21.81
CA ARG A 158 -15.92 8.67 22.07
C ARG A 158 -16.69 8.86 20.78
N ILE A 159 -17.51 7.87 20.41
CA ILE A 159 -18.45 7.95 19.30
C ILE A 159 -19.85 8.22 19.82
N VAL A 160 -20.53 9.18 19.21
CA VAL A 160 -21.92 9.51 19.45
C VAL A 160 -22.67 9.49 18.13
N ILE A 161 -23.73 8.69 18.06
CA ILE A 161 -24.68 8.64 16.96
C ILE A 161 -26.02 9.11 17.51
N ARG A 162 -26.50 10.25 17.01
CA ARG A 162 -27.81 10.83 17.35
C ARG A 162 -28.42 11.47 16.12
N ASP A 163 -29.74 11.32 15.96
CA ASP A 163 -30.49 11.83 14.80
C ASP A 163 -29.87 11.40 13.46
N GLY A 164 -29.30 10.20 13.45
CA GLY A 164 -28.60 9.61 12.32
C GLY A 164 -27.28 10.26 11.93
N LYS A 165 -26.72 11.16 12.74
CA LYS A 165 -25.40 11.76 12.51
C LYS A 165 -24.35 11.16 13.43
N ILE A 166 -23.22 10.77 12.86
CA ILE A 166 -22.04 10.30 13.59
C ILE A 166 -21.19 11.52 14.02
N THR A 167 -20.81 11.56 15.28
CA THR A 167 -19.88 12.54 15.83
C THR A 167 -18.83 11.83 16.69
N ILE A 168 -17.56 12.14 16.46
CA ILE A 168 -16.43 11.56 17.19
C ILE A 168 -15.75 12.65 18.00
N TYR A 169 -15.47 12.36 19.26
CA TYR A 169 -14.77 13.23 20.19
C TYR A 169 -13.44 12.60 20.59
N ASN A 170 -12.38 13.38 20.53
CA ASN A 170 -11.04 13.03 20.99
C ASN A 170 -10.28 14.28 21.46
N GLU A 171 -9.05 14.12 21.91
CA GLU A 171 -8.23 15.23 22.42
C GLU A 171 -7.97 16.32 21.36
N GLN A 172 -7.79 15.94 20.09
CA GLN A 172 -7.52 16.87 18.99
C GLN A 172 -8.79 17.59 18.51
N SER A 173 -9.97 17.04 18.78
CA SER A 173 -11.27 17.58 18.38
C SER A 173 -12.28 17.46 19.52
N PRO A 174 -12.14 18.23 20.61
CA PRO A 174 -13.06 18.18 21.76
C PRO A 174 -14.49 18.65 21.42
N ALA A 175 -14.64 19.49 20.40
CA ALA A 175 -15.95 19.93 19.90
C ALA A 175 -16.67 18.84 19.08
N GLY A 176 -15.98 17.76 18.76
CA GLY A 176 -16.47 16.68 17.92
C GLY A 176 -16.34 16.98 16.43
N PHE A 177 -16.21 15.93 15.62
CA PHE A 177 -16.25 16.02 14.17
C PHE A 177 -17.01 14.83 13.58
N ASN A 178 -17.57 15.01 12.38
CA ASN A 178 -18.19 13.91 11.65
C ASN A 178 -17.12 13.25 10.75
N PRO A 179 -16.83 11.95 10.93
CA PRO A 179 -15.86 11.24 10.08
C PRO A 179 -16.25 11.24 8.59
N ASP A 180 -17.53 11.37 8.26
CA ASP A 180 -18.05 11.33 6.89
C ASP A 180 -18.00 12.66 6.14
N ASP A 181 -17.58 13.71 6.83
CA ASP A 181 -17.27 15.01 6.24
C ASP A 181 -15.82 15.02 5.67
N SER A 182 -15.05 13.95 5.93
CA SER A 182 -13.71 13.75 5.39
C SER A 182 -13.70 13.69 3.85
N SER A 183 -12.66 14.24 3.23
CA SER A 183 -12.40 14.10 1.80
C SER A 183 -11.88 12.71 1.39
N SER A 184 -11.53 11.85 2.36
CA SER A 184 -10.91 10.54 2.10
C SER A 184 -11.87 9.52 1.48
N TYR A 185 -13.18 9.69 1.65
CA TYR A 185 -14.20 8.85 1.00
C TYR A 185 -15.50 9.64 0.80
N LYS A 186 -16.37 9.16 -0.09
CA LYS A 186 -17.66 9.77 -0.36
C LYS A 186 -18.75 8.74 -0.14
N LEU A 187 -19.77 9.10 0.64
CA LEU A 187 -20.96 8.31 0.86
C LEU A 187 -22.14 8.91 0.09
N SER A 188 -22.99 8.04 -0.45
CA SER A 188 -24.29 8.44 -1.02
C SER A 188 -25.25 8.88 0.08
N GLU A 189 -25.26 8.16 1.20
CA GLU A 189 -26.09 8.45 2.36
C GLU A 189 -25.25 8.45 3.64
N ARG A 190 -25.40 9.51 4.44
CA ARG A 190 -24.67 9.69 5.70
C ARG A 190 -25.53 9.41 6.93
N TYR A 191 -26.84 9.33 6.75
CA TYR A 191 -27.77 9.07 7.84
C TYR A 191 -27.72 7.60 8.25
N THR A 192 -27.62 7.38 9.55
CA THR A 192 -27.63 6.05 10.17
C THR A 192 -28.88 5.86 11.01
N SER A 193 -29.32 4.61 11.16
CA SER A 193 -30.22 4.23 12.25
C SER A 193 -29.41 4.02 13.54
N GLU A 194 -30.08 3.82 14.66
CA GLU A 194 -29.51 3.60 15.99
C GLU A 194 -28.97 4.85 16.71
N ASN A 195 -29.08 4.80 18.04
CA ASN A 195 -28.41 5.72 18.94
C ASN A 195 -27.27 5.00 19.63
N VAL A 196 -26.07 5.55 19.50
CA VAL A 196 -24.85 5.02 20.12
C VAL A 196 -24.20 6.15 20.90
N ASP A 197 -23.73 5.89 22.10
CA ASP A 197 -22.93 6.83 22.89
C ASP A 197 -21.96 6.01 23.73
N GLN A 198 -20.73 5.84 23.23
CA GLN A 198 -19.73 5.00 23.88
C GLN A 198 -18.30 5.47 23.61
N THR A 199 -17.41 5.16 24.55
CA THR A 199 -15.96 5.28 24.35
C THR A 199 -15.42 3.95 23.85
N ILE A 200 -14.59 4.00 22.81
CA ILE A 200 -13.99 2.80 22.21
C ILE A 200 -12.89 2.27 23.13
N PRO A 201 -12.95 1.00 23.55
CA PRO A 201 -11.90 0.41 24.38
C PRO A 201 -10.54 0.39 23.70
N ASP A 202 -9.49 0.29 24.51
CA ASP A 202 -8.14 0.09 24.03
C ASP A 202 -8.06 -1.21 23.22
N GLY A 203 -7.35 -1.16 22.09
CA GLY A 203 -7.21 -2.32 21.21
C GLY A 203 -8.43 -2.63 20.34
N GLU A 204 -9.51 -1.85 20.38
CA GLU A 204 -10.72 -2.04 19.58
C GLU A 204 -10.96 -0.89 18.58
N VAL A 205 -11.73 -1.15 17.53
CA VAL A 205 -12.15 -0.13 16.56
C VAL A 205 -13.65 -0.19 16.32
N PHE A 206 -14.27 0.97 16.12
CA PHE A 206 -15.68 1.03 15.70
C PHE A 206 -15.75 1.06 14.18
N VAL A 207 -16.51 0.15 13.58
CA VAL A 207 -16.63 0.04 12.12
C VAL A 207 -18.06 0.22 11.65
N CYS A 208 -18.23 0.86 10.49
CA CYS A 208 -19.52 0.95 9.81
C CYS A 208 -19.41 0.51 8.35
N GLY A 209 -20.51 0.00 7.81
CA GLY A 209 -20.67 -0.12 6.37
C GLY A 209 -20.82 1.26 5.74
N ASP A 210 -20.46 1.37 4.47
CA ASP A 210 -20.70 2.59 3.70
C ASP A 210 -22.18 2.75 3.33
N ASN A 211 -22.89 1.63 3.18
CA ASN A 211 -24.34 1.61 3.05
C ASN A 211 -24.96 1.62 4.44
N ARG A 212 -25.07 2.82 5.03
CA ARG A 212 -25.41 3.00 6.44
C ARG A 212 -26.74 2.38 6.83
N GLN A 213 -27.76 2.48 6.00
CA GLN A 213 -29.07 1.93 6.31
C GLN A 213 -29.13 0.41 6.18
N ASN A 214 -28.22 -0.21 5.40
CA ASN A 214 -28.22 -1.63 5.11
C ASN A 214 -26.88 -2.29 5.48
N SER A 215 -26.46 -2.17 6.74
CA SER A 215 -25.19 -2.73 7.20
C SER A 215 -25.27 -3.27 8.62
N GLU A 216 -24.99 -4.57 8.76
CA GLU A 216 -24.66 -5.23 10.03
C GLU A 216 -23.21 -4.86 10.41
N ASP A 217 -23.05 -3.97 11.39
CA ASP A 217 -21.75 -3.43 11.80
C ASP A 217 -21.71 -3.06 13.31
N SER A 218 -20.73 -2.27 13.74
CA SER A 218 -20.50 -2.00 15.17
C SER A 218 -21.66 -1.28 15.86
N ARG A 219 -22.61 -0.70 15.12
CA ARG A 219 -23.86 -0.19 15.69
C ARG A 219 -24.71 -1.27 16.32
N TRP A 220 -24.57 -2.52 15.85
CA TRP A 220 -25.35 -3.68 16.30
C TRP A 220 -24.54 -4.59 17.23
N PHE A 221 -23.30 -4.92 16.86
CA PHE A 221 -22.48 -5.88 17.61
C PHE A 221 -21.39 -5.24 18.48
N GLY A 222 -21.28 -3.91 18.49
CA GLY A 222 -20.26 -3.18 19.25
C GLY A 222 -18.91 -3.05 18.53
N PRO A 223 -17.90 -2.47 19.21
CA PRO A 223 -16.57 -2.33 18.62
C PRO A 223 -15.90 -3.69 18.36
N VAL A 224 -14.93 -3.69 17.46
CA VAL A 224 -14.23 -4.88 16.99
C VAL A 224 -12.82 -4.93 17.58
N PRO A 225 -12.44 -5.99 18.30
CA PRO A 225 -11.06 -6.21 18.71
C PRO A 225 -10.13 -6.24 17.50
N SER A 226 -9.07 -5.44 17.56
CA SER A 226 -8.10 -5.29 16.47
C SER A 226 -7.39 -6.60 16.12
N GLU A 227 -7.33 -7.53 17.07
CA GLU A 227 -6.78 -8.87 16.87
C GLU A 227 -7.58 -9.71 15.86
N LEU A 228 -8.89 -9.46 15.72
CA LEU A 228 -9.80 -10.13 14.77
C LEU A 228 -9.66 -9.59 13.34
N ILE A 229 -8.92 -8.50 13.16
CA ILE A 229 -8.67 -7.92 11.85
C ILE A 229 -7.74 -8.83 11.06
N VAL A 230 -8.20 -9.24 9.88
CA VAL A 230 -7.45 -10.06 8.93
C VAL A 230 -6.49 -9.20 8.11
N GLY A 231 -6.95 -8.04 7.64
CA GLY A 231 -6.13 -7.13 6.87
C GLY A 231 -6.91 -5.95 6.30
N LYS A 232 -6.19 -5.10 5.56
CA LYS A 232 -6.70 -3.87 4.97
C LYS A 232 -6.89 -4.01 3.46
N LEU A 233 -8.05 -3.57 2.95
CA LEU A 233 -8.27 -3.43 1.52
C LEU A 233 -7.31 -2.39 0.94
N VAL A 234 -6.56 -2.77 -0.09
CA VAL A 234 -5.65 -1.86 -0.80
C VAL A 234 -6.02 -1.66 -2.26
N LEU A 235 -6.69 -2.63 -2.88
CA LEU A 235 -7.01 -2.57 -4.30
C LEU A 235 -8.26 -3.36 -4.62
N ARG A 236 -9.16 -2.77 -5.41
CA ARG A 236 -10.19 -3.48 -6.15
C ARG A 236 -9.66 -3.75 -7.55
N ILE A 237 -9.58 -5.03 -7.93
CA ILE A 237 -9.02 -5.49 -9.20
C ILE A 237 -10.10 -5.81 -10.24
N LEU A 238 -11.29 -6.23 -9.81
CA LEU A 238 -12.43 -6.48 -10.69
C LEU A 238 -13.67 -5.74 -10.21
N PRO A 239 -14.52 -5.26 -11.15
CA PRO A 239 -14.32 -5.35 -12.61
C PRO A 239 -13.19 -4.41 -13.11
N PHE A 240 -12.51 -4.78 -14.20
CA PHE A 240 -11.25 -4.15 -14.62
C PHE A 240 -11.40 -2.66 -14.97
N ASP A 241 -12.58 -2.25 -15.43
CA ASP A 241 -12.96 -0.86 -15.74
C ASP A 241 -13.17 0.01 -14.49
N LYS A 242 -13.29 -0.61 -13.30
CA LYS A 242 -13.45 0.06 -12.00
C LYS A 242 -12.27 -0.20 -11.05
N LEU A 243 -11.09 -0.47 -11.61
CA LEU A 243 -9.87 -0.66 -10.83
C LEU A 243 -9.61 0.58 -9.95
N LYS A 244 -9.44 0.36 -8.64
CA LYS A 244 -9.30 1.45 -7.66
C LYS A 244 -8.45 1.05 -6.48
N THR A 245 -7.52 1.92 -6.11
CA THR A 245 -6.70 1.82 -4.89
C THR A 245 -7.39 2.51 -3.71
N TYR A 246 -7.13 2.00 -2.50
CA TYR A 246 -7.71 2.48 -1.23
C TYR A 246 -6.65 2.86 -0.20
#